data_AF-A0A7Y3EU86-F1
#
_entry.id   AF-A0A7Y3EU86-F1
#
_cell.length_a   1.000
_cell.length_b   1.000
_cell.length_c   1.000
_cell.angle_alpha   90.00
_cell.angle_beta   90.00
_cell.angle_gamma   90.00
#
_symmetry.space_group_name_H-M   'P 1'
#
loop_
_entity.id
_entity.type
_entity.pdbx_description
1 polymer ?
#
loop_
_entity_poly.entity_id
_entity_poly.type
_entity_poly.pdbx_seq_one_letter_code
_entity_poly.pdbx_strand_id
1 'polypeptide(L)' 'MVVEEGTILHADLDAFYVSASLLHRPDLRGKPVAVGGGVVLSASYE' A
#
# COMPACT_ATOMS: atom_id res chain seq x y z
N MET A 1 -25.78 -31.12 11.03
CA MET A 1 -24.57 -30.39 11.46
C MET A 1 -24.46 -29.19 10.55
N VAL A 2 -24.82 -28.00 11.05
CA VAL A 2 -24.62 -26.75 10.31
C VAL A 2 -23.29 -26.21 10.79
N VAL A 3 -22.31 -26.11 9.90
CA VAL A 3 -21.05 -25.42 10.18
C VAL A 3 -21.34 -23.96 9.82
N GLU A 4 -21.35 -23.06 10.80
CA GLU A 4 -21.33 -21.63 10.47
C GLU A 4 -19.95 -21.29 9.93
N GLU A 5 -19.88 -20.88 8.67
CA GLU A 5 -18.68 -20.30 8.09
C GLU A 5 -18.48 -18.91 8.72
N GLY A 6 -17.34 -18.71 9.39
CA GLY A 6 -17.02 -17.43 10.01
C GLY A 6 -16.90 -16.31 8.96
N THR A 7 -17.39 -15.12 9.27
CA THR A 7 -17.22 -13.95 8.41
C THR A 7 -15.75 -13.52 8.40
N ILE A 8 -15.13 -13.47 7.22
CA ILE A 8 -13.73 -13.05 7.05
C ILE A 8 -13.67 -11.64 6.47
N LEU A 9 -12.90 -10.76 7.13
CA LEU A 9 -12.56 -9.44 6.62
C LEU A 9 -11.14 -9.47 6.03
N HIS A 10 -11.01 -8.97 4.80
CA HIS A 10 -9.72 -8.67 4.18
C HIS A 10 -9.50 -7.16 4.14
N ALA A 11 -8.29 -6.72 4.44
CA ALA A 11 -7.86 -5.33 4.35
C ALA A 11 -6.52 -5.27 3.62
N ASP A 12 -6.43 -4.34 2.67
CA ASP A 12 -5.22 -4.06 1.91
C ASP A 12 -4.88 -2.57 2.04
N LEU A 13 -3.59 -2.26 2.04
CA LEU A 13 -3.10 -0.90 2.22
C LEU A 13 -2.60 -0.34 0.89
N ASP A 14 -3.21 0.77 0.48
CA ASP A 14 -2.93 1.43 -0.80
C ASP A 14 -1.45 1.78 -0.96
N ALA A 15 -0.82 1.23 -1.99
CA ALA A 15 0.58 1.48 -2.34
C ALA A 15 1.51 1.52 -1.12
N PHE A 16 1.42 0.51 -0.25
CA PHE A 16 1.92 0.57 1.14
C PHE A 16 3.31 1.19 1.30
N TYR A 17 4.32 0.78 0.53
CA TYR A 17 5.66 1.33 0.68
C TYR A 17 5.76 2.80 0.27
N VAL A 18 5.00 3.25 -0.73
CA VAL A 18 4.91 4.68 -1.05
C VAL A 18 4.19 5.41 0.07
N SER A 19 3.01 4.96 0.48
CA SER A 19 2.20 5.57 1.54
C SER A 19 2.95 5.70 2.86
N ALA A 20 3.70 4.67 3.26
CA ALA A 20 4.56 4.69 4.45
C ALA A 20 5.77 5.64 4.28
N SER A 21 6.38 5.66 3.09
CA SER A 21 7.54 6.53 2.82
C SER A 21 7.16 8.02 2.83
N LEU A 22 5.95 8.36 2.41
CA LEU A 22 5.41 9.74 2.43
C LEU A 22 5.24 10.31 3.84
N LEU A 23 5.27 9.48 4.89
CA LEU A 23 5.32 9.96 6.29
C LEU A 23 6.65 10.69 6.57
N HIS A 24 7.75 10.18 6.01
CA HIS A 24 9.09 10.75 6.16
C HIS A 24 9.47 11.69 5.01
N ARG A 25 8.76 11.62 3.89
CA ARG A 25 8.98 12.41 2.67
C ARG A 25 7.69 13.13 2.22
N PRO A 26 7.12 14.03 3.05
CA PRO A 26 5.87 14.70 2.73
C PRO A 26 5.99 15.63 1.51
N ASP A 27 7.21 16.05 1.16
CA ASP A 27 7.53 16.86 -0.04
C ASP A 27 7.24 16.16 -1.37
N LEU A 28 7.00 14.84 -1.33
CA LEU A 28 6.71 14.01 -2.50
C LEU A 28 5.20 13.77 -2.72
N ARG A 29 4.31 14.26 -1.84
CA ARG A 29 2.86 14.09 -2.03
C ARG A 29 2.37 14.78 -3.31
N GLY A 30 1.47 14.12 -4.02
CA GLY A 30 0.90 14.61 -5.29
C GLY A 30 1.86 14.55 -6.48
N LYS A 31 2.99 13.83 -6.34
CA LYS A 31 3.94 13.58 -7.43
C LYS A 31 3.93 12.08 -7.75
N PRO A 32 4.19 11.68 -9.01
CA PRO A 32 4.47 10.29 -9.34
C PRO A 32 5.72 9.79 -8.61
N VAL A 33 5.58 8.73 -7.80
CA VAL A 33 6.63 8.19 -6.92
C VAL A 33 6.64 6.67 -7.01
N ALA A 34 7.84 6.08 -7.04
CA ALA A 34 8.05 4.65 -6.87
C ALA A 34 9.09 4.39 -5.78
N VAL A 35 8.92 3.28 -5.05
CA VAL A 35 9.88 2.80 -4.05
C VAL A 35 10.52 1.51 -4.56
N GLY A 36 11.85 1.44 -4.53
CA GLY A 36 12.59 0.29 -5.02
C GLY A 36 14.11 0.46 -4.98
N GLY A 37 14.83 -0.62 -5.27
CA GLY A 37 16.29 -0.68 -5.28
C GLY A 37 16.80 -1.64 -6.34
N GLY A 38 16.52 -1.34 -7.62
CA GLY A 38 16.77 -2.21 -8.78
C GLY A 38 15.50 -2.87 -9.34
N VAL A 39 14.45 -3.00 -8.52
CA VAL A 39 13.09 -3.41 -8.90
C VAL A 39 12.09 -2.50 -8.17
N VAL A 40 10.95 -2.21 -8.80
CA VAL A 40 9.85 -1.44 -8.18
C VAL A 40 9.08 -2.34 -7.21
N LEU A 41 9.05 -1.96 -5.94
CA LEU A 41 8.32 -2.65 -4.88
C LEU A 41 6.93 -2.05 -4.65
N SER A 42 6.73 -0.77 -4.98
CA SER A 42 5.46 -0.07 -4.91
C SER A 42 5.52 1.21 -5.74
N ALA A 43 4.38 1.64 -6.27
CA ALA A 43 4.24 2.88 -7.04
C ALA A 43 2.97 3.63 -6.61
N SER A 44 3.02 4.95 -6.71
CA SER A 44 1.89 5.85 -6.47
C SER A 44 0.83 5.71 -7.56
N TYR A 45 -0.36 6.26 -7.33
CA TYR A 45 -1.47 6.22 -8.29
C TYR A 45 -1.47 7.40 -9.26
N GLU A 46 -0.79 8.49 -8.88
CA GLU A 46 -0.44 9.62 -9.73
C GLU A 46 0.42 9.19 -10.92
#